data_AF-A0A372KK33-F1
#
_entry.id   AF-A0A372KK33-F1
#
_cell.length_a   1.000
_cell.length_b   1.000
_cell.length_c   1.000
_cell.angle_alpha   90.00
_cell.angle_beta   90.00
_cell.angle_gamma   90.00
#
_symmetry.space_group_name_H-M   'P 1'
#
loop_
_entity.id
_entity.type
_entity.pdbx_description
1 polymer ?
#
loop_
_entity_poly.entity_id
_entity_poly.type
_entity_poly.pdbx_seq_one_letter_code
_entity_poly.pdbx_strand_id
1 'polypeptide(L)'
;MALTHQDIQAIQNVTKNLCSDETVIKGDNIPVETLNSNGKIVESNEYEVIDKINGTTQAIAVAPVIDGKTDYSQTAIVVAGTQLIGKEGFGEEAWNSTKNVIEARSGLTPQVDDISDFYDSTAAKLEKDHGGGSISNMSGFSQSGPAVAKVAAQHQVPKITNFMDWGASSSLYSKDNPKGITAEEKTWLDKHATIYMDSTRDVTYLDGKSHGD
;
A
#
# COMPACT_ATOMS: atom_id res chain seq x y z
N MET A 1 5.12 18.89 -1.36
CA MET A 1 6.39 18.27 -0.87
C MET A 1 6.36 16.80 -1.24
N ALA A 2 7.44 16.21 -1.75
CA ALA A 2 7.39 14.80 -2.14
C ALA A 2 7.32 13.88 -0.91
N LEU A 3 6.34 12.96 -0.85
CA LEU A 3 6.26 11.98 0.23
C LEU A 3 7.53 11.12 0.28
N THR A 4 8.08 10.99 1.48
CA THR A 4 9.27 10.18 1.77
C THR A 4 8.88 8.74 2.11
N HIS A 5 9.84 7.81 2.10
CA HIS A 5 9.56 6.44 2.52
C HIS A 5 9.18 6.35 4.01
N GLN A 6 9.69 7.29 4.82
CA GLN A 6 9.37 7.40 6.24
C GLN A 6 7.93 7.86 6.45
N ASP A 7 7.44 8.79 5.63
CA ASP A 7 6.03 9.20 5.63
C ASP A 7 5.13 8.01 5.32
N ILE A 8 5.43 7.26 4.25
CA ILE A 8 4.64 6.07 3.89
C ILE A 8 4.64 5.03 5.00
N GLN A 9 5.80 4.77 5.61
CA GLN A 9 5.89 3.85 6.75
C GLN A 9 5.06 4.33 7.95
N ALA A 10 5.02 5.63 8.23
CA ALA A 10 4.23 6.20 9.30
C ALA A 10 2.73 6.04 9.01
N ILE A 11 2.27 6.37 7.80
CA ILE A 11 0.87 6.19 7.36
C ILE A 11 0.46 4.72 7.45
N GLN A 12 1.34 3.82 7.05
CA GLN A 12 1.10 2.38 7.12
C GLN A 12 0.88 1.88 8.54
N ASN A 13 1.62 2.39 9.53
CA ASN A 13 1.44 2.00 10.94
C ASN A 13 0.04 2.30 11.46
N VAL A 14 -0.61 3.34 10.92
CA VAL A 14 -1.94 3.80 11.37
C VAL A 14 -3.07 3.32 10.45
N THR A 15 -2.76 2.91 9.21
CA THR A 15 -3.75 2.55 8.18
C THR A 15 -4.82 1.59 8.68
N LYS A 16 -4.43 0.49 9.34
CA LYS A 16 -5.40 -0.51 9.83
C LYS A 16 -6.37 0.07 10.86
N ASN A 17 -5.87 0.91 11.77
CA ASN A 17 -6.68 1.56 12.80
C ASN A 17 -7.62 2.59 12.16
N LEU A 18 -7.12 3.43 11.26
CA LEU A 18 -7.92 4.45 10.58
C LEU A 18 -9.02 3.87 9.68
N CYS A 19 -8.73 2.77 8.97
CA CYS A 19 -9.75 2.05 8.22
C CYS A 19 -10.85 1.51 9.13
N SER A 20 -10.49 1.02 10.32
CA SER A 20 -11.45 0.42 11.26
C SER A 20 -12.20 1.44 12.11
N ASP A 21 -11.72 2.69 12.17
CA ASP A 21 -12.34 3.77 12.92
C ASP A 21 -13.43 4.46 12.09
N GLU A 22 -14.69 4.15 12.39
CA GLU A 22 -15.85 4.74 11.71
C GLU A 22 -16.00 6.26 11.93
N THR A 23 -15.28 6.85 12.88
CA THR A 23 -15.30 8.30 13.13
C THR A 23 -14.40 9.07 12.16
N VAL A 24 -13.37 8.43 11.61
CA VAL A 24 -12.51 9.02 10.58
C VAL A 24 -13.23 8.97 9.25
N ILE A 25 -13.53 10.11 8.65
CA ILE A 25 -14.24 10.19 7.37
C ILE A 25 -13.43 10.96 6.33
N LYS A 26 -13.89 10.92 5.08
CA LYS A 26 -13.32 11.71 4.00
C LYS A 26 -13.37 13.21 4.36
N GLY A 27 -12.28 13.90 4.08
CA GLY A 27 -12.08 15.33 4.34
C GLY A 27 -11.56 15.63 5.74
N ASP A 28 -11.40 14.62 6.60
CA ASP A 28 -10.78 14.80 7.89
C ASP A 28 -9.27 14.98 7.74
N ASN A 29 -8.73 15.90 8.54
CA ASN A 29 -7.29 16.02 8.74
C ASN A 29 -6.89 15.12 9.92
N ILE A 30 -5.98 14.19 9.66
CA ILE A 30 -5.46 13.24 10.64
C ILE A 30 -3.98 13.50 10.91
N PRO A 31 -3.54 13.52 12.19
CA PRO A 31 -2.12 13.51 12.51
C PRO A 31 -1.57 12.10 12.32
N VAL A 32 -0.41 12.01 11.67
CA VAL A 32 0.35 10.77 11.53
C VAL A 32 1.73 10.99 12.13
N GLU A 33 2.02 10.22 13.16
CA GLU A 33 3.26 10.33 13.93
C GLU A 33 4.33 9.38 13.40
N THR A 34 5.51 9.91 13.21
CA THR A 34 6.72 9.15 12.89
C THR A 34 7.45 8.83 14.18
N LEU A 35 7.73 7.55 14.41
CA LEU A 35 8.42 7.05 15.60
C LEU A 35 9.86 6.68 15.27
N ASN A 36 10.79 6.93 16.21
CA ASN A 36 12.14 6.36 16.13
C ASN A 36 12.19 4.91 16.64
N SER A 37 13.38 4.31 16.60
CA SER A 37 13.62 2.93 17.05
C SER A 37 13.23 2.65 18.51
N ASN A 38 13.14 3.69 19.35
CA ASN A 38 12.77 3.59 20.76
C ASN A 38 11.27 3.87 20.98
N GLY A 39 10.48 3.99 19.92
CA GLY A 39 9.04 4.27 19.98
C GLY A 39 8.71 5.73 20.33
N LYS A 40 9.68 6.65 20.29
CA LYS A 40 9.43 8.06 20.56
C LYS A 40 9.03 8.79 19.28
N ILE A 41 7.99 9.62 19.36
CA ILE A 41 7.59 10.54 18.31
C ILE A 41 8.74 11.50 17.99
N VAL A 42 9.16 11.52 16.72
CA VAL A 42 10.19 12.43 16.21
C VAL A 42 9.62 13.46 15.24
N GLU A 43 8.46 13.19 14.65
CA GLU A 43 7.77 14.06 13.70
C GLU A 43 6.27 13.73 13.73
N SER A 44 5.43 14.72 13.45
CA SER A 44 3.98 14.56 13.31
C SER A 44 3.55 15.37 12.09
N ASN A 45 3.12 14.66 11.04
CA ASN A 45 2.67 15.25 9.79
C ASN A 45 1.14 15.13 9.70
N GLU A 46 0.48 16.16 9.18
CA GLU A 46 -0.97 16.16 9.00
C GLU A 46 -1.33 15.73 7.57
N TYR A 47 -2.39 14.94 7.45
CA TYR A 47 -2.86 14.40 6.19
C TYR A 47 -4.38 14.52 6.08
N GLU A 48 -4.88 14.93 4.92
CA GLU A 48 -6.31 14.88 4.61
C GLU A 48 -6.67 13.49 4.08
N VAL A 49 -7.75 12.90 4.60
CA VAL A 49 -8.31 11.64 4.11
C VAL A 49 -9.10 11.89 2.82
N ILE A 50 -8.61 11.36 1.70
CA ILE A 50 -9.23 11.48 0.38
C ILE A 50 -10.27 10.38 0.17
N ASP A 51 -9.92 9.16 0.57
CA ASP A 51 -10.79 7.99 0.47
C ASP A 51 -10.39 6.93 1.50
N LYS A 52 -11.32 6.05 1.87
CA LYS A 52 -11.02 4.86 2.67
C LYS A 52 -12.02 3.75 2.41
N ILE A 53 -11.54 2.52 2.52
CA ILE A 53 -12.38 1.32 2.52
C ILE A 53 -12.02 0.42 3.71
N ASN A 54 -13.04 -0.25 4.24
CA ASN A 54 -12.93 -1.19 5.33
C ASN A 54 -13.77 -2.43 5.01
N GLY A 55 -13.11 -3.49 4.54
CA GLY A 55 -13.76 -4.76 4.17
C GLY A 55 -12.71 -5.86 4.01
N THR A 56 -12.88 -6.73 3.00
CA THR A 56 -11.84 -7.72 2.63
C THR A 56 -10.48 -7.06 2.42
N THR A 57 -10.50 -5.88 1.79
CA THR A 57 -9.37 -4.98 1.62
C THR A 57 -9.55 -3.78 2.54
N GLN A 58 -8.51 -3.45 3.31
CA GLN A 58 -8.44 -2.22 4.10
C GLN A 58 -7.42 -1.29 3.46
N ALA A 59 -7.88 -0.15 2.97
CA ALA A 59 -7.05 0.83 2.30
C ALA A 59 -7.47 2.25 2.66
N ILE A 60 -6.49 3.15 2.69
CA ILE A 60 -6.71 4.59 2.87
C ILE A 60 -5.94 5.35 1.79
N ALA A 61 -6.57 6.39 1.25
CA ALA A 61 -5.96 7.38 0.39
C ALA A 61 -5.83 8.69 1.16
N VAL A 62 -4.61 9.23 1.25
CA VAL A 62 -4.33 10.45 2.01
C VAL A 62 -3.45 11.41 1.22
N ALA A 63 -3.63 12.71 1.42
CA ALA A 63 -2.78 13.76 0.84
C ALA A 63 -2.17 14.60 1.96
N PRO A 64 -0.87 14.97 1.89
CA PRO A 64 -0.22 15.73 2.95
C PRO A 64 -0.78 17.16 3.02
N VAL A 65 -0.94 17.66 4.25
CA VAL A 65 -1.31 19.06 4.52
C VAL A 65 -0.03 19.84 4.83
N ILE A 66 0.29 20.83 4.00
CA ILE A 66 1.51 21.63 4.09
C ILE A 66 1.09 23.09 4.26
N ASP A 67 1.56 23.72 5.34
CA ASP A 67 1.21 25.11 5.67
C ASP A 67 -0.32 25.36 5.67
N GLY A 68 -1.08 24.38 6.17
CA GLY A 68 -2.55 24.42 6.24
C GLY A 68 -3.27 24.22 4.91
N LYS A 69 -2.57 23.76 3.87
CA LYS A 69 -3.13 23.46 2.55
C LYS A 69 -2.82 22.04 2.13
N THR A 70 -3.83 21.32 1.69
CA THR A 70 -3.65 19.95 1.17
C THR A 70 -2.96 19.96 -0.19
N ASP A 71 -1.90 19.17 -0.33
CA ASP A 71 -1.18 18.95 -1.58
C ASP A 71 -1.70 17.70 -2.28
N TYR A 72 -2.82 17.84 -2.99
CA TYR A 72 -3.47 16.73 -3.73
C TYR A 72 -2.60 16.14 -4.85
N SER A 73 -1.50 16.80 -5.25
CA SER A 73 -0.53 16.26 -6.19
C SER A 73 0.35 15.17 -5.58
N GLN A 74 0.29 15.00 -4.26
CA GLN A 74 1.09 14.06 -3.47
C GLN A 74 0.20 13.07 -2.71
N THR A 75 -0.90 12.64 -3.32
CA THR A 75 -1.78 11.64 -2.70
C THR A 75 -1.07 10.28 -2.66
N ALA A 76 -1.18 9.57 -1.54
CA ALA A 76 -0.73 8.20 -1.37
C ALA A 76 -1.90 7.27 -1.08
N ILE A 77 -1.89 6.08 -1.69
CA ILE A 77 -2.77 4.97 -1.32
C ILE A 77 -1.95 3.96 -0.52
N VAL A 78 -2.41 3.65 0.69
CA VAL A 78 -1.78 2.66 1.57
C VAL A 78 -2.78 1.57 1.90
N VAL A 79 -2.39 0.32 1.64
CA VAL A 79 -3.23 -0.87 1.81
C VAL A 79 -2.65 -1.72 2.94
N ALA A 80 -3.46 -2.00 3.95
CA ALA A 80 -3.06 -2.87 5.05
C ALA A 80 -2.86 -4.32 4.59
N GLY A 81 -2.17 -5.12 5.40
CA GLY A 81 -2.13 -6.56 5.22
C GLY A 81 -3.51 -7.19 5.46
N THR A 82 -3.76 -8.36 4.86
CA THR A 82 -5.07 -9.02 4.86
C THR A 82 -5.62 -9.28 6.27
N GLN A 83 -6.92 -9.02 6.45
CA GLN A 83 -7.67 -9.46 7.63
C GLN A 83 -7.96 -10.96 7.56
N LEU A 84 -7.47 -11.72 8.53
CA LEU A 84 -8.08 -13.01 8.85
C LEU A 84 -9.34 -12.72 9.68
N ILE A 85 -10.52 -12.74 9.05
CA ILE A 85 -11.78 -12.67 9.77
C ILE A 85 -11.83 -13.87 10.75
N GLY A 86 -11.73 -13.58 12.05
CA GLY A 86 -12.08 -14.50 13.13
C GLY A 86 -10.97 -15.28 13.84
N LYS A 87 -9.67 -14.93 13.75
CA LYS A 87 -8.63 -15.58 14.59
C LYS A 87 -7.56 -14.61 15.10
N GLU A 88 -7.57 -14.36 16.41
CA GLU A 88 -6.43 -13.81 17.14
C GLU A 88 -5.35 -14.90 17.34
N GLY A 89 -4.07 -14.52 17.24
CA GLY A 89 -2.91 -15.38 17.51
C GLY A 89 -2.22 -15.90 16.24
N PHE A 90 -1.11 -15.27 15.85
CA PHE A 90 -0.31 -15.71 14.70
C PHE A 90 0.77 -16.70 15.11
N GLY A 91 0.72 -17.91 14.54
CA GLY A 91 1.79 -18.90 14.50
C GLY A 91 2.03 -19.38 13.07
N GLU A 92 3.17 -20.05 12.83
CA GLU A 92 3.66 -20.51 11.52
C GLU A 92 2.65 -21.38 10.72
N GLU A 93 1.82 -22.16 11.42
CA GLU A 93 0.77 -22.98 10.79
C GLU A 93 -0.41 -22.15 10.25
N ALA A 94 -0.74 -21.03 10.90
CA ALA A 94 -1.77 -20.11 10.41
C ALA A 94 -1.30 -19.36 9.16
N TRP A 95 0.00 -19.05 9.07
CA TRP A 95 0.63 -18.47 7.89
C TRP A 95 0.56 -19.42 6.68
N ASN A 96 0.97 -20.68 6.86
CA ASN A 96 0.90 -21.69 5.80
C ASN A 96 -0.55 -22.02 5.38
N SER A 97 -1.48 -22.05 6.34
CA SER A 97 -2.92 -22.21 6.07
C SER A 97 -3.49 -21.03 5.28
N THR A 98 -3.12 -19.79 5.62
CA THR A 98 -3.57 -18.57 4.92
C THR A 98 -3.01 -18.50 3.50
N LYS A 99 -1.74 -18.84 3.32
CA LYS A 99 -1.11 -18.97 2.00
C LYS A 99 -1.83 -20.00 1.13
N ASN A 100 -2.10 -21.19 1.69
CA ASN A 100 -2.84 -22.24 1.01
C ASN A 100 -4.29 -21.85 0.72
N VAL A 101 -4.96 -21.09 1.59
CA VAL A 101 -6.34 -20.61 1.37
C VAL A 101 -6.38 -19.54 0.28
N ILE A 102 -5.37 -18.69 0.17
CA ILE A 102 -5.30 -17.65 -0.87
C ILE A 102 -4.90 -18.22 -2.22
N GLU A 103 -3.97 -19.18 -2.22
CA GLU A 103 -3.66 -19.99 -3.41
C GLU A 103 -4.87 -20.85 -3.82
N ALA A 104 -5.63 -21.43 -2.88
CA ALA A 104 -6.79 -22.28 -3.18
C ALA A 104 -8.09 -21.53 -3.48
N ARG A 105 -8.23 -20.26 -3.05
CA ARG A 105 -9.45 -19.45 -3.23
C ARG A 105 -9.24 -18.23 -4.13
N SER A 106 -8.54 -18.35 -5.25
CA SER A 106 -8.42 -17.24 -6.22
C SER A 106 -7.95 -15.90 -5.59
N GLY A 107 -7.33 -15.89 -4.39
CA GLY A 107 -7.51 -14.85 -3.37
C GLY A 107 -6.70 -13.57 -3.58
N LEU A 108 -5.71 -13.60 -4.49
CA LEU A 108 -5.06 -12.38 -4.99
C LEU A 108 -5.95 -11.62 -5.96
N THR A 109 -6.86 -12.31 -6.66
CA THR A 109 -7.74 -11.72 -7.67
C THR A 109 -8.74 -10.72 -7.08
N PRO A 110 -9.50 -11.04 -6.01
CA PRO A 110 -10.37 -10.07 -5.35
C PRO A 110 -9.62 -8.87 -4.77
N GLN A 111 -8.43 -9.07 -4.20
CA GLN A 111 -7.63 -7.96 -3.66
C GLN A 111 -7.11 -7.04 -4.77
N VAL A 112 -6.68 -7.57 -5.92
CA VAL A 112 -6.30 -6.73 -7.08
C VAL A 112 -7.50 -5.93 -7.58
N ASP A 113 -8.67 -6.56 -7.69
CA ASP A 113 -9.89 -5.88 -8.16
C ASP A 113 -10.34 -4.80 -7.16
N ASP A 114 -10.41 -5.10 -5.86
CA ASP A 114 -10.72 -4.11 -4.80
C ASP A 114 -9.74 -2.93 -4.80
N ILE A 115 -8.43 -3.19 -4.94
CA ILE A 115 -7.40 -2.14 -4.95
C ILE A 115 -7.49 -1.31 -6.24
N SER A 116 -7.82 -1.93 -7.37
CA SER A 116 -8.05 -1.22 -8.64
C SER A 116 -9.29 -0.32 -8.55
N ASP A 117 -10.40 -0.83 -8.04
CA ASP A 117 -11.63 -0.04 -7.83
C ASP A 117 -11.37 1.12 -6.84
N PHE A 118 -10.58 0.87 -5.80
CA PHE A 118 -10.19 1.92 -4.85
C PHE A 118 -9.27 2.98 -5.48
N TYR A 119 -8.34 2.58 -6.35
CA TYR A 119 -7.52 3.50 -7.13
C TYR A 119 -8.40 4.42 -7.98
N ASP A 120 -9.31 3.84 -8.76
CA ASP A 120 -10.20 4.58 -9.66
C ASP A 120 -11.16 5.51 -8.88
N SER A 121 -11.71 5.02 -7.76
CA SER A 121 -12.51 5.84 -6.84
C SER A 121 -11.73 7.04 -6.29
N THR A 122 -10.48 6.82 -5.87
CA THR A 122 -9.60 7.88 -5.36
C THR A 122 -9.31 8.90 -6.46
N ALA A 123 -8.94 8.46 -7.66
CA ALA A 123 -8.66 9.33 -8.79
C ALA A 123 -9.90 10.17 -9.20
N ALA A 124 -11.07 9.54 -9.23
CA ALA A 124 -12.33 10.23 -9.52
C ALA A 124 -12.67 11.29 -8.45
N LYS A 125 -12.39 11.02 -7.17
CA LYS A 125 -12.57 11.99 -6.07
C LYS A 125 -11.62 13.17 -6.17
N LEU A 126 -10.34 12.93 -6.46
CA LEU A 126 -9.35 13.99 -6.70
C LEU A 126 -9.82 14.94 -7.81
N GLU A 127 -10.26 14.39 -8.94
CA GLU A 127 -10.78 15.20 -10.04
C GLU A 127 -12.04 15.97 -9.66
N LYS A 128 -13.05 15.26 -9.14
CA LYS A 128 -14.39 15.82 -8.90
C LYS A 128 -14.41 16.87 -7.78
N ASP A 129 -13.76 16.56 -6.66
CA ASP A 129 -13.94 17.32 -5.42
C ASP A 129 -12.81 18.33 -5.19
N HIS A 130 -11.66 18.14 -5.84
CA HIS A 130 -10.47 18.97 -5.65
C HIS A 130 -9.96 19.63 -6.95
N GLY A 131 -10.63 19.39 -8.09
CA GLY A 131 -10.26 19.97 -9.38
C GLY A 131 -8.99 19.38 -9.98
N GLY A 132 -8.61 18.17 -9.55
CA GLY A 132 -7.42 17.45 -9.98
C GLY A 132 -6.56 16.97 -8.81
N GLY A 133 -5.51 16.22 -9.15
CA GLY A 133 -4.59 15.65 -8.18
C GLY A 133 -3.78 14.52 -8.81
N SER A 134 -2.96 13.85 -8.01
CA SER A 134 -2.20 12.69 -8.47
C SER A 134 -1.99 11.69 -7.35
N ILE A 135 -2.23 10.42 -7.65
CA ILE A 135 -1.80 9.29 -6.82
C ILE A 135 -0.31 9.10 -7.11
N SER A 136 0.51 9.70 -6.25
CA SER A 136 1.96 9.80 -6.42
C SER A 136 2.71 8.61 -5.82
N ASN A 137 2.09 7.90 -4.87
CA ASN A 137 2.67 6.76 -4.19
C ASN A 137 1.61 5.69 -3.90
N MET A 138 1.99 4.42 -4.01
CA MET A 138 1.20 3.29 -3.52
C MET A 138 2.05 2.39 -2.62
N SER A 139 1.45 1.88 -1.56
CA SER A 139 2.09 0.99 -0.60
C SER A 139 1.17 -0.14 -0.17
N GLY A 140 1.68 -1.37 -0.19
CA GLY A 140 1.04 -2.55 0.37
C GLY A 140 1.92 -3.21 1.42
N PHE A 141 1.27 -3.77 2.45
CA PHE A 141 1.94 -4.45 3.55
C PHE A 141 1.73 -5.97 3.51
N SER A 142 2.80 -6.70 3.78
CA SER A 142 2.79 -8.15 3.91
C SER A 142 2.15 -8.80 2.67
N GLN A 143 0.97 -9.38 2.80
CA GLN A 143 0.24 -10.06 1.73
C GLN A 143 -0.39 -9.15 0.67
N SER A 144 -0.66 -7.87 0.97
CA SER A 144 -1.24 -6.94 -0.02
C SER A 144 -0.19 -6.32 -0.94
N GLY A 145 1.10 -6.38 -0.58
CA GLY A 145 2.22 -5.84 -1.36
C GLY A 145 2.22 -6.27 -2.83
N PRO A 146 2.08 -7.57 -3.15
CA PRO A 146 1.97 -8.05 -4.53
C PRO A 146 0.81 -7.42 -5.31
N ALA A 147 -0.39 -7.37 -4.72
CA ALA A 147 -1.57 -6.80 -5.37
C ALA A 147 -1.43 -5.29 -5.60
N VAL A 148 -0.88 -4.57 -4.63
CA VAL A 148 -0.55 -3.14 -4.77
C VAL A 148 0.47 -2.92 -5.89
N ALA A 149 1.54 -3.72 -5.95
CA ALA A 149 2.55 -3.59 -7.00
C ALA A 149 1.93 -3.78 -8.40
N LYS A 150 1.02 -4.75 -8.55
CA LYS A 150 0.28 -4.99 -9.79
C LYS A 150 -0.54 -3.77 -10.20
N VAL A 151 -1.42 -3.27 -9.32
CA VAL A 151 -2.29 -2.12 -9.63
C VAL A 151 -1.46 -0.87 -9.88
N ALA A 152 -0.44 -0.62 -9.04
CA ALA A 152 0.44 0.53 -9.22
C ALA A 152 1.19 0.49 -10.56
N ALA A 153 1.60 -0.68 -11.03
CA ALA A 153 2.23 -0.82 -12.35
C ALA A 153 1.23 -0.63 -13.50
N GLN A 154 0.00 -1.14 -13.37
CA GLN A 154 -1.07 -0.94 -14.37
C GLN A 154 -1.40 0.54 -14.57
N HIS A 155 -1.43 1.30 -13.48
CA HIS A 155 -1.68 2.75 -13.52
C HIS A 155 -0.41 3.61 -13.62
N GLN A 156 0.76 2.99 -13.77
CA GLN A 156 2.04 3.68 -13.87
C GLN A 156 2.27 4.70 -12.74
N VAL A 157 1.97 4.30 -11.50
CA VAL A 157 2.17 5.16 -10.33
C VAL A 157 3.66 5.49 -10.19
N PRO A 158 4.03 6.78 -10.00
CA PRO A 158 5.42 7.21 -10.03
C PRO A 158 6.32 6.59 -8.97
N LYS A 159 5.78 6.26 -7.79
CA LYS A 159 6.51 5.65 -6.68
C LYS A 159 5.73 4.51 -6.07
N ILE A 160 6.43 3.42 -5.75
CA ILE A 160 5.86 2.26 -5.09
C ILE A 160 6.76 1.95 -3.90
N THR A 161 6.23 2.12 -2.68
CA THR A 161 7.00 1.94 -1.44
C THR A 161 6.40 0.77 -0.66
N ASN A 162 6.78 -0.45 -1.01
CA ASN A 162 6.15 -1.66 -0.47
C ASN A 162 6.94 -2.24 0.70
N PHE A 163 6.23 -2.89 1.62
CA PHE A 163 6.82 -3.55 2.79
C PHE A 163 6.35 -5.01 2.81
N MET A 164 7.09 -5.91 2.15
CA MET A 164 6.72 -7.31 1.94
C MET A 164 7.94 -8.26 1.86
N ASP A 165 7.73 -9.53 2.21
CA ASP A 165 8.69 -10.62 1.95
C ASP A 165 8.50 -11.15 0.51
N TRP A 166 9.60 -11.25 -0.24
CA TRP A 166 9.66 -11.64 -1.65
C TRP A 166 9.04 -13.02 -1.92
N GLY A 167 8.91 -13.89 -0.92
CA GLY A 167 8.25 -15.20 -1.02
C GLY A 167 6.77 -15.17 -1.46
N ALA A 168 6.12 -14.00 -1.46
CA ALA A 168 4.78 -13.80 -2.03
C ALA A 168 4.78 -13.42 -3.53
N SER A 169 5.93 -12.98 -4.06
CA SER A 169 6.08 -12.49 -5.44
C SER A 169 6.01 -13.61 -6.49
N SER A 170 6.35 -14.85 -6.12
CA SER A 170 6.32 -16.02 -7.02
C SER A 170 4.92 -16.33 -7.58
N SER A 171 3.86 -15.92 -6.88
CA SER A 171 2.47 -16.08 -7.34
C SER A 171 2.09 -15.16 -8.52
N LEU A 172 2.82 -14.04 -8.67
CA LEU A 172 2.58 -13.05 -9.72
C LEU A 172 3.40 -13.31 -10.99
N TYR A 173 4.50 -14.05 -10.91
CA TYR A 173 5.39 -14.31 -12.05
C TYR A 173 5.10 -15.62 -12.79
N SER A 174 4.05 -16.35 -12.41
CA SER A 174 3.61 -17.50 -13.19
C SER A 174 3.14 -17.04 -14.57
N LYS A 175 3.79 -17.55 -15.62
CA LYS A 175 3.46 -17.25 -17.03
C LYS A 175 2.00 -17.61 -17.38
N ASP A 176 1.39 -18.50 -16.61
CA ASP A 176 0.04 -19.00 -16.82
C ASP A 176 -1.01 -18.25 -15.98
N ASN A 177 -0.61 -17.25 -15.18
CA ASN A 177 -1.53 -16.43 -14.41
C ASN A 177 -2.00 -15.22 -15.25
N PRO A 178 -3.26 -15.17 -15.72
CA PRO A 178 -3.77 -14.05 -16.51
C PRO A 178 -3.81 -12.71 -15.75
N LYS A 179 -3.69 -12.74 -14.41
CA LYS A 179 -3.53 -11.56 -13.55
C LYS A 179 -2.12 -11.41 -12.97
N GLY A 180 -1.14 -12.16 -13.50
CA GLY A 180 0.27 -12.04 -13.15
C GLY A 180 0.89 -10.71 -13.61
N ILE A 181 2.10 -10.41 -13.13
CA ILE A 181 2.88 -9.24 -13.55
C ILE A 181 3.36 -9.45 -14.99
N THR A 182 2.98 -8.56 -15.88
CA THR A 182 3.43 -8.55 -17.28
C THR A 182 4.89 -8.10 -17.38
N ALA A 183 5.52 -8.30 -18.55
CA ALA A 183 6.88 -7.81 -18.78
C ALA A 183 6.98 -6.27 -18.70
N GLU A 184 5.94 -5.57 -19.16
CA GLU A 184 5.87 -4.10 -19.11
C GLU A 184 5.70 -3.62 -17.67
N GLU A 185 4.80 -4.24 -16.91
CA GLU A 185 4.60 -3.94 -15.49
C GLU A 185 5.87 -4.23 -14.69
N LYS A 186 6.56 -5.34 -14.96
CA LYS A 186 7.86 -5.63 -14.34
C LYS A 186 8.88 -4.53 -14.65
N THR A 187 8.98 -4.10 -15.89
CA THR A 187 9.90 -3.03 -16.31
C THR A 187 9.60 -1.72 -15.59
N TRP A 188 8.33 -1.43 -15.33
CA TRP A 188 7.92 -0.29 -14.49
C TRP A 188 8.36 -0.49 -13.04
N LEU A 189 8.00 -1.62 -12.43
CA LEU A 189 8.36 -1.94 -11.04
C LEU A 189 9.86 -1.88 -10.79
N ASP A 190 10.68 -2.40 -11.69
CA ASP A 190 12.14 -2.40 -11.57
C ASP A 190 12.74 -0.98 -11.41
N LYS A 191 12.03 0.04 -11.92
CA LYS A 191 12.45 1.46 -11.87
C LYS A 191 11.76 2.26 -10.77
N HIS A 192 10.54 1.87 -10.40
CA HIS A 192 9.64 2.70 -9.57
C HIS A 192 9.38 2.12 -8.18
N ALA A 193 9.71 0.85 -7.94
CA ALA A 193 9.48 0.18 -6.67
C ALA A 193 10.72 0.16 -5.77
N THR A 194 10.50 0.55 -4.51
CA THR A 194 11.37 0.23 -3.37
C THR A 194 10.63 -0.77 -2.49
N ILE A 195 11.27 -1.90 -2.18
CA ILE A 195 10.67 -2.99 -1.39
C ILE A 195 11.48 -3.18 -0.10
N TYR A 196 10.78 -3.17 1.03
CA TYR A 196 11.29 -3.41 2.37
C TYR A 196 10.84 -4.78 2.88
N MET A 197 11.69 -5.49 3.62
CA MET A 197 11.33 -6.73 4.29
C MET A 197 10.40 -6.47 5.49
N ASP A 198 9.29 -7.20 5.56
CA ASP A 198 8.27 -7.06 6.60
C ASP A 198 8.83 -7.37 8.01
N SER A 199 9.63 -8.43 8.14
CA SER A 199 10.12 -8.94 9.43
C SER A 199 11.18 -8.08 10.12
N THR A 200 11.96 -7.30 9.38
CA THR A 200 13.04 -6.48 9.95
C THR A 200 12.87 -4.98 9.68
N ARG A 201 11.91 -4.59 8.82
CA ARG A 201 11.78 -3.24 8.25
C ARG A 201 13.05 -2.77 7.50
N ASP A 202 13.98 -3.69 7.18
CA ASP A 202 15.17 -3.41 6.39
C ASP A 202 14.83 -3.34 4.90
N VAL A 203 15.58 -2.55 4.13
CA VAL A 203 15.44 -2.47 2.67
C VAL A 203 15.92 -3.77 2.03
N THR A 204 15.10 -4.43 1.21
CA THR A 204 15.54 -5.56 0.38
C THR A 204 15.85 -5.20 -1.05
N TYR A 205 15.24 -4.12 -1.55
CA TYR A 205 15.51 -3.60 -2.88
C TYR A 205 15.40 -2.08 -2.90
N LEU A 206 16.48 -1.42 -3.29
CA LEU A 206 16.52 -0.01 -3.67
C LEU A 206 16.44 0.07 -5.19
N ASP A 207 15.47 0.84 -5.69
CA ASP A 207 15.39 1.38 -7.05
C ASP A 207 16.52 0.96 -8.02
N GLY A 208 16.31 -0.15 -8.75
CA GLY A 208 17.16 -0.49 -9.89
C GLY A 208 18.65 -0.73 -9.61
N LYS A 209 19.11 -0.93 -8.37
CA LYS A 209 20.49 -1.40 -8.13
C LYS A 209 20.54 -2.93 -8.10
N SER A 210 20.89 -3.45 -9.27
CA SER A 210 21.25 -4.83 -9.55
C SER A 210 22.25 -5.40 -8.52
N HIS A 211 21.91 -6.56 -7.97
CA HIS A 211 22.84 -7.67 -7.77
C HIS A 211 22.23 -8.81 -8.60
N GLY A 212 22.78 -9.16 -9.76
CA GLY A 212 24.05 -9.83 -9.93
C GLY A 212 23.73 -11.31 -10.13
N ASP A 213 23.89 -11.76 -11.38
CA ASP A 213 23.64 -13.10 -11.96
C ASP A 213 23.56 -14.31 -11.01
#